data_AF-A0A4S5EUR0-F1
#
_entry.id   AF-A0A4S5EUR0-F1
#
_cell.length_a   1.000
_cell.length_b   1.000
_cell.length_c   1.000
_cell.angle_alpha   90.00
_cell.angle_beta   90.00
_cell.angle_gamma   90.00
#
_symmetry.space_group_name_H-M   'P 1'
#
loop_
_entity.id
_entity.type
_entity.pdbx_description
1 polymer ?
#
loop_
_entity_poly.entity_id
_entity_poly.type
_entity_poly.pdbx_seq_one_letter_code
_entity_poly.pdbx_strand_id
1 'polypeptide(L)'
;MTYRIRRAGLADVPVVLDLVTGATAWLAMRGSDQWQYSPRVDRIEGSAAAGELWLVDDAVGQPIATVTVDRNADPEFWDENDVPGDALYLHRLVVDRVAAGRHLGVAVLDWASRRAAAAGVRWLRLDAWASNTDLHRYYTDQGWIHVRTLTLPHRGSGALFQRPAGEQTGSGPEIVEK
;
A
#
# COMPACT_ATOMS: atom_id res chain seq x y z
N MET A 1 -12.04 7.72 16.90
CA MET A 1 -12.65 6.79 15.92
C MET A 1 -11.67 5.66 15.74
N THR A 2 -12.06 4.43 16.07
CA THR A 2 -11.17 3.27 16.00
C THR A 2 -11.43 2.54 14.69
N TYR A 3 -10.38 2.29 13.92
CA TYR A 3 -10.43 1.49 12.71
C TYR A 3 -9.97 0.06 13.01
N ARG A 4 -10.45 -0.91 12.23
CA ARG A 4 -10.05 -2.31 12.38
C ARG A 4 -9.40 -2.80 11.11
N ILE A 5 -8.20 -3.37 11.20
CA ILE A 5 -7.55 -4.03 10.06
C ILE A 5 -7.67 -5.54 10.21
N ARG A 6 -8.05 -6.21 9.12
CA ARG A 6 -8.24 -7.66 9.09
C ARG A 6 -7.71 -8.25 7.79
N ARG A 7 -7.36 -9.52 7.81
CA ARG A 7 -7.09 -10.27 6.58
C ARG A 7 -8.34 -10.30 5.71
N ALA A 8 -8.13 -10.12 4.41
CA ALA A 8 -9.16 -10.22 3.40
C ALA A 8 -9.00 -11.55 2.65
N GLY A 9 -10.09 -12.31 2.55
CA GLY A 9 -10.14 -13.57 1.82
C GLY A 9 -10.65 -13.41 0.39
N LEU A 10 -10.78 -14.52 -0.34
CA LEU A 10 -11.33 -14.52 -1.70
C LEU A 10 -12.74 -13.89 -1.79
N ALA A 11 -13.55 -14.04 -0.74
CA ALA A 11 -14.88 -13.42 -0.67
C ALA A 11 -14.85 -11.89 -0.57
N ASP A 12 -13.74 -11.30 -0.14
CA ASP A 12 -13.56 -9.84 -0.03
C ASP A 12 -13.04 -9.21 -1.34
N VAL A 13 -12.65 -10.01 -2.34
CA VAL A 13 -12.07 -9.51 -3.61
C VAL A 13 -12.98 -8.51 -4.32
N PRO A 14 -14.32 -8.71 -4.42
CA PRO A 14 -15.21 -7.71 -5.01
C PRO A 14 -15.14 -6.35 -4.31
N VAL A 15 -15.08 -6.33 -2.97
CA VAL A 15 -14.97 -5.10 -2.18
C VAL A 15 -13.65 -4.36 -2.46
N VAL A 16 -12.55 -5.12 -2.58
CA VAL A 16 -11.24 -4.57 -2.91
C VAL A 16 -11.24 -3.97 -4.32
N LEU A 17 -11.90 -4.62 -5.28
CA LEU A 17 -12.07 -4.10 -6.63
C LEU A 17 -12.89 -2.81 -6.66
N ASP A 18 -13.94 -2.71 -5.85
CA ASP A 18 -14.74 -1.49 -5.74
C ASP A 18 -13.90 -0.32 -5.20
N LEU A 19 -13.10 -0.55 -4.15
CA LEU A 19 -12.17 0.45 -3.60
C LEU A 19 -11.15 0.92 -4.65
N VAL A 20 -10.52 -0.02 -5.37
CA VAL A 20 -9.54 0.30 -6.42
C VAL A 20 -10.21 1.07 -7.55
N THR A 21 -11.39 0.65 -7.99
CA THR A 21 -12.14 1.30 -9.06
C THR A 21 -12.52 2.73 -8.68
N GLY A 22 -13.00 2.95 -7.45
CA GLY A 22 -13.29 4.28 -6.92
C GLY A 22 -12.07 5.18 -6.88
N ALA A 23 -10.91 4.65 -6.46
CA ALA A 23 -9.65 5.40 -6.46
C ALA A 23 -9.17 5.74 -7.87
N THR A 24 -9.24 4.81 -8.81
CA THR A 24 -8.88 5.03 -10.22
C THR A 24 -9.77 6.11 -10.85
N ALA A 25 -11.08 6.08 -10.61
CA ALA A 25 -12.01 7.09 -11.10
C ALA A 25 -11.69 8.48 -10.54
N TRP A 26 -11.39 8.57 -9.24
CA TRP A 26 -11.00 9.84 -8.62
C TRP A 26 -9.66 10.37 -9.15
N LEU A 27 -8.67 9.51 -9.38
CA LEU A 27 -7.40 9.89 -10.00
C LEU A 27 -7.60 10.43 -11.42
N ALA A 28 -8.44 9.78 -12.21
CA ALA A 28 -8.80 10.24 -13.56
C ALA A 28 -9.44 11.62 -13.54
N MET A 29 -10.34 11.90 -12.59
CA MET A 29 -10.95 13.23 -12.41
C MET A 29 -9.94 14.33 -12.11
N ARG A 30 -8.77 13.99 -11.53
CA ARG A 30 -7.67 14.93 -11.27
C ARG A 30 -6.65 15.01 -12.42
N GLY A 31 -6.93 14.35 -13.55
CA GLY A 31 -6.02 14.31 -14.70
C GLY A 31 -4.80 13.41 -14.49
N SER A 32 -4.84 12.50 -13.52
CA SER A 32 -3.75 11.54 -13.30
C SER A 32 -3.91 10.31 -14.18
N ASP A 33 -2.80 9.86 -14.76
CA ASP A 33 -2.66 8.61 -15.51
C ASP A 33 -2.47 7.38 -14.60
N GLN A 34 -2.37 7.59 -13.28
CA GLN A 34 -2.19 6.53 -12.31
C GLN A 34 -3.37 5.55 -12.34
N TRP A 35 -3.02 4.27 -12.52
CA TRP A 35 -3.95 3.13 -12.56
C TRP A 35 -5.02 3.18 -13.66
N GLN A 36 -4.78 3.92 -14.76
CA GLN A 36 -5.68 3.96 -15.91
C GLN A 36 -5.54 2.70 -16.80
N TYR A 37 -5.67 1.54 -16.17
CA TYR A 37 -5.70 0.21 -16.77
C TYR A 37 -6.57 -0.72 -15.92
N SER A 38 -7.03 -1.84 -16.49
CA SER A 38 -7.87 -2.79 -15.77
C SER A 38 -7.16 -3.35 -14.53
N PRO A 39 -7.80 -3.36 -13.35
CA PRO A 39 -7.24 -3.99 -12.17
C PRO A 39 -6.87 -5.44 -12.44
N ARG A 40 -5.69 -5.84 -11.96
CA ARG A 40 -5.17 -7.20 -12.09
C ARG A 40 -5.86 -8.11 -11.07
N VAL A 41 -7.09 -8.53 -11.37
CA VAL A 41 -7.93 -9.35 -10.49
C VAL A 41 -7.19 -10.62 -10.06
N ASP A 42 -6.49 -11.26 -10.99
CA ASP A 42 -5.63 -12.43 -10.77
C ASP A 42 -4.63 -12.23 -9.61
N ARG A 43 -4.02 -11.05 -9.54
CA ARG A 43 -3.06 -10.71 -8.48
C ARG A 43 -3.75 -10.44 -7.14
N ILE A 44 -4.94 -9.86 -7.16
CA ILE A 44 -5.72 -9.57 -5.94
C ILE A 44 -6.23 -10.89 -5.34
N GLU A 45 -6.75 -11.79 -6.17
CA GLU A 45 -7.16 -13.15 -5.76
C GLU A 45 -5.96 -13.94 -5.22
N GLY A 46 -4.80 -13.87 -5.88
CA GLY A 46 -3.57 -14.50 -5.41
C GLY A 46 -3.16 -14.03 -4.02
N SER A 47 -3.11 -12.70 -3.79
CA SER A 47 -2.78 -12.14 -2.48
C SER A 47 -3.84 -12.47 -1.42
N ALA A 48 -5.12 -12.54 -1.78
CA ALA A 48 -6.17 -12.97 -0.86
C ALA A 48 -6.02 -14.44 -0.45
N ALA A 49 -5.74 -15.32 -1.41
CA ALA A 49 -5.50 -16.75 -1.16
C ALA A 49 -4.23 -16.98 -0.31
N ALA A 50 -3.19 -16.17 -0.50
CA ALA A 50 -1.96 -16.20 0.29
C ALA A 50 -2.10 -15.55 1.69
N GLY A 51 -3.23 -14.90 1.98
CA GLY A 51 -3.45 -14.19 3.24
C GLY A 51 -2.64 -12.90 3.37
N GLU A 52 -2.21 -12.32 2.25
CA GLU A 52 -1.38 -11.12 2.15
C GLU A 52 -2.21 -9.85 1.92
N LEU A 53 -3.49 -10.01 1.58
CA LEU A 53 -4.45 -8.92 1.37
C LEU A 53 -5.14 -8.54 2.67
N TRP A 54 -5.30 -7.23 2.88
CA TRP A 54 -5.90 -6.67 4.08
C TRP A 54 -6.95 -5.61 3.74
N LEU A 55 -7.97 -5.55 4.58
CA LEU A 55 -9.00 -4.51 4.57
C LEU A 55 -8.98 -3.75 5.89
N VAL A 56 -9.29 -2.46 5.80
CA VAL A 56 -9.54 -1.62 6.97
C VAL A 56 -11.02 -1.25 7.02
N ASP A 57 -11.67 -1.67 8.08
CA ASP A 57 -13.06 -1.36 8.37
C ASP A 57 -13.13 -0.13 9.29
N ASP A 58 -14.14 0.70 9.10
CA ASP A 58 -14.46 1.80 10.01
C ASP A 58 -15.13 1.30 11.31
N ALA A 59 -15.59 2.25 12.14
CA ALA A 59 -16.20 1.92 13.42
C ALA A 59 -17.49 1.09 13.30
N VAL A 60 -18.23 1.25 12.19
CA VAL A 60 -19.51 0.54 11.91
C VAL A 60 -19.30 -0.73 11.08
N GLY A 61 -18.07 -1.06 10.70
CA GLY A 61 -17.72 -2.28 9.98
C GLY A 61 -17.73 -2.14 8.46
N GLN A 62 -17.76 -0.92 7.92
CA GLN A 62 -17.67 -0.68 6.48
C GLN A 62 -16.20 -0.72 6.03
N PRO A 63 -15.82 -1.55 5.04
CA PRO A 63 -14.50 -1.51 4.44
C PRO A 63 -14.27 -0.18 3.72
N ILE A 64 -13.19 0.52 4.08
CA ILE A 64 -12.85 1.86 3.58
C ILE A 64 -11.37 2.01 3.19
N ALA A 65 -10.55 0.97 3.33
CA ALA A 65 -9.21 0.95 2.78
C ALA A 65 -8.76 -0.49 2.53
N THR A 66 -7.78 -0.65 1.64
CA THR A 66 -7.12 -1.93 1.37
C THR A 66 -5.62 -1.73 1.25
N VAL A 67 -4.86 -2.77 1.58
CA VAL A 67 -3.41 -2.85 1.36
C VAL A 67 -3.02 -4.32 1.17
N THR A 68 -2.02 -4.59 0.34
CA THR A 68 -1.32 -5.87 0.32
C THR A 68 0.04 -5.71 1.00
N VAL A 69 0.40 -6.64 1.87
CA VAL A 69 1.74 -6.70 2.47
C VAL A 69 2.27 -8.13 2.35
N ASP A 70 3.36 -8.29 1.62
CA ASP A 70 3.93 -9.60 1.28
C ASP A 70 5.47 -9.59 1.29
N ARG A 71 6.09 -10.72 0.91
CA ARG A 71 7.54 -10.86 0.71
C ARG A 71 7.93 -10.77 -0.77
N ASN A 72 7.01 -10.39 -1.65
CA ASN A 72 7.21 -10.41 -3.08
C ASN A 72 7.87 -9.12 -3.56
N ALA A 73 9.19 -9.18 -3.71
CA ALA A 73 9.97 -8.14 -4.34
C ALA A 73 9.79 -8.21 -5.86
N ASP A 74 9.30 -7.14 -6.49
CA ASP A 74 9.28 -7.06 -7.95
C ASP A 74 10.73 -6.99 -8.48
N PRO A 75 11.20 -8.00 -9.24
CA PRO A 75 12.59 -8.10 -9.65
C PRO A 75 13.02 -7.05 -10.69
N GLU A 76 12.08 -6.35 -11.33
CA GLU A 76 12.39 -5.21 -12.18
C GLU A 76 12.63 -3.92 -11.35
N PHE A 77 12.33 -3.92 -10.05
CA PHE A 77 12.53 -2.80 -9.13
C PHE A 77 13.58 -3.06 -8.06
N TRP A 78 13.56 -4.25 -7.48
CA TRP A 78 14.40 -4.66 -6.35
C TRP A 78 15.30 -5.80 -6.78
N ASP A 79 16.59 -5.50 -6.94
CA ASP A 79 17.60 -6.46 -7.35
C ASP A 79 18.33 -7.07 -6.14
N GLU A 80 19.27 -7.98 -6.39
CA GLU A 80 19.99 -8.70 -5.34
C GLU A 80 20.79 -7.76 -4.41
N ASN A 81 21.25 -6.61 -4.89
CA ASN A 81 21.97 -5.62 -4.09
C ASN A 81 21.07 -4.95 -3.06
N ASP A 82 19.75 -4.94 -3.27
CA ASP A 82 18.80 -4.45 -2.28
C ASP A 82 18.48 -5.48 -1.20
N VAL A 83 18.97 -6.72 -1.32
CA VAL A 83 18.72 -7.81 -0.38
C VAL A 83 17.21 -8.05 -0.20
N PRO A 84 16.49 -8.50 -1.24
CA PRO A 84 15.03 -8.46 -1.27
C PRO A 84 14.35 -9.28 -0.17
N GLY A 85 15.01 -10.34 0.33
CA GLY A 85 14.51 -11.17 1.43
C GLY A 85 14.48 -10.49 2.80
N ASP A 86 15.08 -9.32 2.91
CA ASP A 86 15.19 -8.52 4.13
C ASP A 86 14.25 -7.31 4.14
N ALA A 87 13.10 -7.47 3.47
CA ALA A 87 12.01 -6.52 3.52
C ALA A 87 10.63 -7.21 3.45
N LEU A 88 9.60 -6.48 3.89
CA LEU A 88 8.24 -6.67 3.39
C LEU A 88 7.94 -5.61 2.35
N TYR A 89 7.06 -5.95 1.40
CA TYR A 89 6.66 -5.08 0.31
C TYR A 89 5.19 -4.73 0.46
N LEU A 90 4.90 -3.44 0.33
CA LEU A 90 3.56 -2.89 0.41
C LEU A 90 3.07 -2.54 -0.98
N HIS A 91 1.91 -3.09 -1.34
CA HIS A 91 1.29 -2.88 -2.64
C HIS A 91 -0.16 -2.43 -2.48
N ARG A 92 -0.69 -1.76 -3.51
CA ARG A 92 -2.13 -1.47 -3.65
C ARG A 92 -2.76 -0.83 -2.41
N LEU A 93 -2.05 0.11 -1.77
CA LEU A 93 -2.64 0.92 -0.70
C LEU A 93 -3.66 1.87 -1.29
N VAL A 94 -4.93 1.66 -0.94
CA VAL A 94 -6.05 2.51 -1.32
C VAL A 94 -6.81 2.89 -0.06
N VAL A 95 -7.14 4.18 0.07
CA VAL A 95 -8.01 4.70 1.13
C VAL A 95 -9.19 5.38 0.46
N ASP A 96 -10.39 4.96 0.82
CA ASP A 96 -11.63 5.55 0.34
C ASP A 96 -11.68 7.04 0.71
N ARG A 97 -12.21 7.84 -0.20
CA ARG A 97 -12.32 9.30 -0.06
C ARG A 97 -13.24 9.71 1.08
N VAL A 98 -14.17 8.86 1.54
CA VAL A 98 -14.96 9.11 2.77
C VAL A 98 -14.06 9.28 4.01
N ALA A 99 -12.85 8.73 3.97
CA ALA A 99 -11.83 8.87 5.01
C ALA A 99 -10.70 9.86 4.65
N ALA A 100 -10.85 10.65 3.58
CA ALA A 100 -9.87 11.66 3.20
C ALA A 100 -9.63 12.68 4.32
N GLY A 101 -8.37 13.13 4.45
CA GLY A 101 -7.96 14.09 5.49
C GLY A 101 -7.86 13.49 6.91
N ARG A 102 -8.19 12.21 7.10
CA ARG A 102 -8.12 11.53 8.42
C ARG A 102 -6.79 10.82 8.65
N HIS A 103 -5.78 11.03 7.79
CA HIS A 103 -4.47 10.37 7.87
C HIS A 103 -4.51 8.83 7.94
N LEU A 104 -5.60 8.19 7.47
CA LEU A 104 -5.76 6.73 7.56
C LEU A 104 -4.67 5.98 6.78
N GLY A 105 -4.24 6.51 5.63
CA GLY A 105 -3.13 5.92 4.87
C GLY A 105 -1.84 5.86 5.69
N VAL A 106 -1.56 6.89 6.50
CA VAL A 106 -0.39 6.91 7.39
C VAL A 106 -0.49 5.82 8.45
N ALA A 107 -1.67 5.67 9.07
CA ALA A 107 -1.88 4.61 10.05
C ALA A 107 -1.72 3.20 9.46
N VAL A 108 -2.15 2.98 8.20
CA VAL A 108 -1.92 1.71 7.50
C VAL A 108 -0.45 1.48 7.21
N LEU A 109 0.29 2.52 6.79
CA LEU A 109 1.74 2.43 6.61
C LEU A 109 2.41 2.06 7.94
N ASP A 110 2.10 2.74 9.03
CA ASP A 110 2.67 2.46 10.37
C ASP A 110 2.36 1.04 10.84
N TRP A 111 1.14 0.56 10.62
CA TRP A 111 0.79 -0.84 10.86
C TRP A 111 1.64 -1.81 10.04
N ALA A 112 1.86 -1.55 8.75
CA ALA A 112 2.69 -2.40 7.90
C ALA A 112 4.16 -2.41 8.35
N SER A 113 4.66 -1.28 8.87
CA SER A 113 6.01 -1.18 9.42
C SER A 113 6.17 -2.04 10.67
N ARG A 114 5.18 -2.05 11.56
CA ARG A 114 5.16 -2.97 12.71
C ARG A 114 5.16 -4.43 12.27
N ARG A 115 4.44 -4.78 11.18
CA ARG A 115 4.51 -6.14 10.62
C ARG A 115 5.90 -6.50 10.10
N ALA A 116 6.57 -5.58 9.41
CA ALA A 116 7.93 -5.81 8.93
C ALA A 116 8.88 -6.10 10.11
N ALA A 117 8.76 -5.34 11.20
CA ALA A 117 9.56 -5.60 12.40
C ALA A 117 9.24 -6.96 13.02
N ALA A 118 7.96 -7.30 13.14
CA ALA A 118 7.52 -8.61 13.65
C ALA A 118 7.96 -9.78 12.76
N ALA A 119 8.14 -9.55 11.46
CA ALA A 119 8.66 -10.52 10.50
C ALA A 119 10.20 -10.64 10.51
N GLY A 120 10.90 -9.87 11.37
CA GLY A 120 12.35 -9.92 11.55
C GLY A 120 13.16 -9.36 10.39
N VAL A 121 12.55 -8.55 9.51
CA VAL A 121 13.22 -7.92 8.38
C VAL A 121 13.60 -6.48 8.70
N ARG A 122 14.63 -5.93 8.05
CA ARG A 122 15.10 -4.56 8.30
C ARG A 122 14.21 -3.49 7.68
N TRP A 123 13.50 -3.80 6.59
CA TRP A 123 12.82 -2.78 5.78
C TRP A 123 11.34 -3.08 5.55
N LEU A 124 10.56 -2.01 5.46
CA LEU A 124 9.33 -1.98 4.69
C LEU A 124 9.60 -1.20 3.40
N ARG A 125 9.19 -1.75 2.26
CA ARG A 125 9.45 -1.20 0.93
C ARG A 125 8.16 -1.04 0.14
N LEU A 126 8.16 -0.07 -0.78
CA LEU A 126 7.10 0.09 -1.77
C LEU A 126 7.66 0.72 -3.04
N ASP A 127 6.92 0.54 -4.13
CA ASP A 127 7.03 1.35 -5.34
C ASP A 127 5.80 2.26 -5.49
N ALA A 128 6.03 3.42 -6.08
CA ALA A 128 5.02 4.43 -6.33
C ALA A 128 5.07 4.88 -7.80
N TRP A 129 3.96 5.48 -8.25
CA TRP A 129 3.86 6.04 -9.59
C TRP A 129 5.02 7.00 -9.87
N ALA A 130 5.80 6.75 -10.92
CA ALA A 130 7.10 7.37 -11.14
C ALA A 130 7.02 8.89 -11.38
N SER A 131 5.90 9.37 -11.93
CA SER A 131 5.65 10.81 -12.20
C SER A 131 4.89 11.54 -11.09
N ASN A 132 4.37 10.83 -10.08
CA ASN A 132 3.52 11.42 -9.05
C ASN A 132 4.36 12.02 -7.90
N THR A 133 4.95 13.19 -8.15
CA THR A 133 5.83 13.88 -7.19
C THR A 133 5.12 14.31 -5.90
N ASP A 134 3.80 14.55 -5.94
CA ASP A 134 3.00 14.79 -4.74
C ASP A 134 2.94 13.55 -3.84
N LEU A 135 2.80 12.36 -4.44
CA LEU A 135 2.84 11.09 -3.71
C LEU A 135 4.24 10.80 -3.16
N HIS A 136 5.29 11.18 -3.89
CA HIS A 136 6.67 11.07 -3.39
C HIS A 136 6.87 11.95 -2.16
N ARG A 137 6.43 13.21 -2.22
CA ARG A 137 6.48 14.13 -1.07
C ARG A 137 5.68 13.58 0.11
N TYR A 138 4.50 13.02 -0.15
CA TYR A 138 3.70 12.35 0.87
C TYR A 138 4.50 11.24 1.59
N TYR A 139 5.26 10.41 0.87
CA TYR A 139 6.09 9.38 1.51
C TYR A 139 7.27 9.99 2.28
N THR A 140 8.00 10.94 1.72
CA THR A 140 9.14 11.57 2.40
C THR A 140 8.74 12.31 3.66
N ASP A 141 7.59 13.00 3.64
CA ASP A 141 7.02 13.69 4.82
C ASP A 141 6.65 12.69 5.94
N GLN A 142 6.48 11.41 5.61
CA GLN A 142 6.21 10.32 6.54
C GLN A 142 7.47 9.50 6.88
N GLY A 143 8.66 10.05 6.65
CA GLY A 143 9.94 9.43 7.02
C GLY A 143 10.43 8.34 6.08
N TRP A 144 9.82 8.18 4.91
CA TRP A 144 10.32 7.23 3.92
C TRP A 144 11.54 7.78 3.20
N ILE A 145 12.53 6.90 2.98
CA ILE A 145 13.74 7.17 2.24
C ILE A 145 13.47 6.83 0.77
N HIS A 146 13.60 7.80 -0.12
CA HIS A 146 13.63 7.54 -1.56
C HIS A 146 14.91 6.78 -1.90
N VAL A 147 14.79 5.65 -2.57
CA VAL A 147 15.93 4.79 -2.96
C VAL A 147 16.40 5.16 -4.36
N ARG A 148 15.49 5.14 -5.34
CA ARG A 148 15.71 5.50 -6.74
C ARG A 148 14.40 5.59 -7.50
N THR A 149 14.42 6.21 -8.67
CA THR A 149 13.30 6.20 -9.62
C THR A 149 13.72 5.52 -10.91
N LEU A 150 12.95 4.52 -11.32
CA LEU A 150 13.09 3.80 -12.58
C LEU A 150 11.91 4.17 -13.48
N THR A 151 12.15 4.26 -14.79
CA THR A 151 11.10 4.46 -15.78
C THR A 151 11.10 3.27 -16.72
N LEU A 152 10.00 2.51 -16.70
CA LEU A 152 9.83 1.31 -17.51
C LEU A 152 8.74 1.58 -18.56
N PRO A 153 8.97 1.29 -19.86
CA PRO A 153 8.00 1.60 -20.91
C PRO A 153 6.63 0.96 -20.74
N HIS A 154 6.55 -0.18 -20.05
CA HIS A 154 5.35 -0.99 -19.89
C HIS A 154 4.58 -0.75 -18.58
N ARG A 155 5.03 0.14 -17.69
CA ARG A 155 4.34 0.43 -16.43
C ARG A 155 4.68 1.81 -15.86
N GLY A 156 3.68 2.45 -15.25
CA GLY A 156 3.85 3.78 -14.67
C GLY A 156 4.46 3.81 -13.26
N SER A 157 4.53 2.68 -12.54
CA SER A 157 5.24 2.62 -11.25
C SER A 157 6.75 2.61 -11.45
N GLY A 158 7.49 3.12 -10.47
CA GLY A 158 8.95 3.03 -10.47
C GLY A 158 9.71 3.96 -9.54
N ALA A 159 9.03 4.81 -8.76
CA ALA A 159 9.69 5.52 -7.65
C ALA A 159 9.72 4.61 -6.41
N LEU A 160 10.90 4.19 -5.99
CA LEU A 160 11.10 3.20 -4.94
C LEU A 160 11.40 3.89 -3.61
N PHE A 161 10.72 3.43 -2.55
CA PHE A 161 10.88 3.96 -1.21
C PHE A 161 11.09 2.82 -0.21
N GLN A 162 11.85 3.12 0.84
CA GLN A 162 12.04 2.23 1.97
C GLN A 162 11.93 2.99 3.28
N ARG A 163 11.48 2.28 4.33
CA ARG A 163 11.46 2.80 5.70
C ARG A 163 11.95 1.69 6.65
N PRO A 164 12.76 2.02 7.68
CA PRO A 164 13.14 1.07 8.71
C PRO A 164 11.92 0.37 9.30
N ALA A 165 11.99 -0.95 9.42
CA ALA A 165 10.94 -1.74 10.02
C ALA A 165 10.71 -1.34 11.48
N GLY A 166 9.45 -1.14 11.86
CA GLY A 166 9.04 -0.70 13.19
C GLY A 166 8.95 0.82 13.36
N GLU A 167 9.52 1.59 12.45
CA GLU A 167 9.40 3.06 12.45
C GLU A 167 7.96 3.48 12.13
N GLN A 168 7.47 4.47 12.88
CA GLN A 168 6.09 4.96 12.85
C GLN A 168 6.11 6.48 12.98
N THR A 169 5.18 7.16 12.33
CA THR A 169 5.01 8.61 12.54
C THR A 169 4.00 8.90 13.64
N GLY A 170 3.08 7.96 13.92
CA GLY A 170 2.06 8.10 14.96
C GLY A 170 1.05 9.22 14.69
N SER A 171 1.06 9.80 13.49
CA SER A 171 0.20 10.92 13.10
C SER A 171 -1.17 10.49 12.56
N GLY A 172 -1.33 9.19 12.29
CA GLY A 172 -2.59 8.59 11.88
C GLY A 172 -3.48 8.17 13.06
N PRO A 173 -4.75 7.83 12.79
CA PRO A 173 -5.66 7.30 13.79
C PRO A 173 -5.24 5.89 14.25
N GLU A 174 -5.77 5.45 15.38
CA GLU A 174 -5.57 4.10 15.86
C GLU A 174 -6.22 3.06 14.92
N ILE A 175 -5.44 2.03 14.58
CA ILE A 175 -5.89 0.84 13.86
C ILE A 175 -5.61 -0.37 14.75
N VAL A 176 -6.68 -1.12 15.05
CA VAL A 176 -6.61 -2.37 15.82
C VAL A 176 -6.69 -3.55 14.85
N GLU A 177 -5.78 -4.50 14.99
CA GLU A 177 -5.82 -5.73 14.21
C GLU A 177 -6.79 -6.74 14.79
N LYS A 178 -7.59 -7.37 13.93
CA LYS A 178 -8.57 -8.41 14.28
C LYS A 178 -8.12 -9.80 13.85
#